data_AF-A0A1C6ADW7-F1
#
_entry.id   AF-A0A1C6ADW7-F1
#
_cell.length_a   1.000
_cell.length_b   1.000
_cell.length_c   1.000
_cell.angle_alpha   90.00
_cell.angle_beta   90.00
_cell.angle_gamma   90.00
#
_symmetry.space_group_name_H-M   'P 1'
#
loop_
_entity.id
_entity.type
_entity.pdbx_description
1 polymer ?
#
loop_
_entity_poly.entity_id
_entity_poly.type
_entity_poly.pdbx_seq_one_letter_code
_entity_poly.pdbx_strand_id
1 'polypeptide(L)'
;MVKYTRLWETMQRKGISQYRLIKTYGISNGQLNRLRKNLYISTHTVETLCRILDCRVEDVMEIVFDENEEPLWSPGLEEERQKEKELERKKNRQG
;
A
#
# COMPACT_ATOMS: atom_id res chain seq x y z
N MET A 1 0.30 -5.46 -3.97
CA MET A 1 1.46 -5.44 -3.04
C MET A 1 1.92 -4.02 -2.68
N VAL A 2 2.42 -3.78 -1.45
CA VAL A 2 3.07 -2.50 -1.06
C VAL A 2 4.54 -2.47 -1.51
N LYS A 3 5.05 -1.30 -1.93
CA LYS A 3 6.46 -1.05 -2.24
C LYS A 3 6.95 0.24 -1.59
N TYR A 4 8.21 0.25 -1.15
CA TYR A 4 8.89 1.43 -0.58
C TYR A 4 10.07 1.93 -1.40
N THR A 5 10.12 1.65 -2.71
CA THR A 5 11.19 2.17 -3.58
C THR A 5 11.28 3.70 -3.51
N ARG A 6 10.11 4.36 -3.52
CA ARG A 6 9.98 5.81 -3.42
C ARG A 6 10.57 6.39 -2.14
N LEU A 7 10.42 5.71 -1.00
CA LEU A 7 11.07 6.12 0.25
C LEU A 7 12.59 6.26 0.07
N TRP A 8 13.25 5.29 -0.57
CA TRP A 8 14.70 5.30 -0.74
C TRP A 8 15.16 6.41 -1.69
N GLU A 9 14.40 6.66 -2.76
CA GLU A 9 14.64 7.77 -3.68
C GLU A 9 14.46 9.12 -2.98
N THR A 10 13.39 9.28 -2.21
CA THR A 10 13.12 10.50 -1.43
C THR A 10 14.23 10.75 -0.41
N MET A 11 14.67 9.72 0.30
CA MET A 11 15.80 9.78 1.22
C MET A 11 17.09 10.23 0.51
N GLN A 12 17.37 9.67 -0.67
CA GLN A 12 18.54 10.04 -1.47
C GLN A 12 18.46 11.52 -1.91
N ARG A 13 17.32 11.95 -2.47
CA ARG A 13 17.10 13.35 -2.88
C ARG A 13 17.26 14.32 -1.72
N LYS A 14 16.89 13.93 -0.50
CA LYS A 14 16.98 14.76 0.71
C LYS A 14 18.26 14.58 1.51
N GLY A 15 19.21 13.75 1.04
CA GLY A 15 20.48 13.50 1.72
C GLY A 15 20.33 12.84 3.10
N ILE A 16 19.24 12.10 3.34
CA ILE A 16 18.98 11.43 4.62
C ILE A 16 19.37 9.96 4.50
N SER A 17 20.34 9.52 5.30
CA SER A 17 20.77 8.13 5.32
C SER A 17 19.87 7.26 6.21
N GLN A 18 19.85 5.95 5.94
CA GLN A 18 19.15 4.97 6.80
C GLN A 18 19.74 4.95 8.23
N TYR A 19 21.05 5.19 8.36
CA TYR A 19 21.69 5.35 9.67
C TYR A 19 21.08 6.54 10.44
N ARG A 20 20.81 7.66 9.77
CA ARG A 20 20.18 8.85 10.37
C ARG A 20 18.75 8.55 10.83
N LEU A 21 17.98 7.74 10.09
CA LEU A 21 16.67 7.26 10.55
C LEU A 21 16.76 6.55 11.90
N ILE A 22 17.75 5.67 12.08
CA ILE A 22 17.92 4.92 13.33
C ILE A 22 18.44 5.83 14.45
N LYS A 23 19.55 6.53 14.21
CA LYS A 23 20.30 7.19 15.27
C LYS A 23 19.76 8.56 15.65
N THR A 24 19.16 9.28 14.71
CA THR A 24 18.65 10.63 14.95
C THR A 24 17.15 10.62 15.18
N TYR A 25 16.40 9.84 14.40
CA TYR A 25 14.94 9.86 14.43
C TYR A 25 14.31 8.66 15.17
N GLY A 26 15.12 7.76 15.73
CA GLY A 26 14.64 6.67 16.58
C GLY A 26 13.88 5.56 15.85
N ILE A 27 13.97 5.48 14.52
CA ILE A 27 13.38 4.36 13.76
C ILE A 27 14.11 3.08 14.15
N SER A 28 13.39 2.09 14.68
CA SER A 28 14.02 0.85 15.10
C SER A 28 14.57 0.05 13.91
N ASN A 29 15.60 -0.76 14.16
CA ASN A 29 16.13 -1.69 13.17
C ASN A 29 15.04 -2.63 12.62
N GLY A 30 14.06 -3.00 13.46
CA GLY A 30 12.91 -3.81 13.06
C GLY A 30 12.04 -3.11 12.02
N GLN A 31 11.69 -1.84 12.23
CA GLN A 31 10.91 -1.05 11.26
C GLN A 31 11.68 -0.87 9.96
N LEU A 32 12.97 -0.57 10.03
CA LEU A 32 13.81 -0.46 8.83
C LEU A 32 13.88 -1.77 8.04
N ASN A 33 13.95 -2.91 8.74
CA ASN A 33 13.93 -4.22 8.09
C ASN A 33 12.58 -4.53 7.42
N ARG A 34 11.45 -4.11 8.02
CA ARG A 34 10.13 -4.23 7.40
C ARG A 34 10.03 -3.42 6.11
N LEU A 35 10.53 -2.18 6.12
CA LEU A 35 10.59 -1.32 4.93
C LEU A 35 11.42 -1.96 3.82
N ARG A 36 12.62 -2.49 4.13
CA ARG A 36 13.47 -3.18 3.14
C ARG A 36 12.81 -4.42 2.52
N LYS A 37 11.98 -5.12 3.29
CA LYS A 37 11.26 -6.33 2.87
C LYS A 37 9.89 -6.04 2.28
N ASN A 38 9.54 -4.77 2.05
CA ASN A 38 8.21 -4.37 1.58
C ASN A 38 7.05 -4.95 2.41
N LEU A 39 7.24 -5.04 3.73
CA LEU A 39 6.20 -5.49 4.64
C LEU A 39 5.26 -4.34 5.01
N TYR A 40 4.02 -4.66 5.33
CA TYR A 40 3.06 -3.68 5.83
C TYR A 40 3.57 -2.99 7.10
N ILE A 41 3.39 -1.67 7.16
CA ILE A 41 3.65 -0.83 8.32
C ILE A 41 2.36 -0.10 8.71
N SER A 42 2.33 0.50 9.89
CA SER A 42 1.20 1.33 10.28
C SER A 42 1.24 2.67 9.53
N THR A 43 0.08 3.29 9.38
CA THR A 43 -0.04 4.67 8.88
C THR A 43 0.74 5.66 9.74
N HIS A 44 0.87 5.40 11.04
CA HIS A 44 1.71 6.20 11.93
C HIS A 44 3.22 6.15 11.57
N THR A 45 3.73 5.00 11.13
CA THR A 45 5.11 4.91 10.62
C THR A 45 5.26 5.74 9.34
N VAL A 46 4.27 5.69 8.44
CA VAL A 46 4.26 6.50 7.20
C VAL A 46 4.24 7.99 7.53
N GLU A 47 3.37 8.42 8.44
CA GLU A 47 3.29 9.81 8.92
C GLU A 47 4.64 10.27 9.50
N THR A 48 5.26 9.43 10.35
CA THR A 48 6.57 9.73 10.95
C THR A 48 7.63 9.93 9.88
N LEU A 49 7.68 9.06 8.86
CA LEU A 49 8.60 9.20 7.73
C LEU A 49 8.32 10.49 6.94
N CYS A 50 7.05 10.80 6.67
CA CYS A 50 6.66 12.04 5.98
C CYS A 50 7.08 13.28 6.76
N ARG A 51 6.99 13.27 8.10
CA ARG A 51 7.44 14.39 8.95
C ARG A 51 8.97 14.53 8.98
N ILE A 52 9.70 13.41 9.01
CA ILE A 52 11.17 13.40 8.96
C ILE A 52 11.66 13.93 7.62
N LEU A 53 11.00 13.48 6.54
CA LEU A 53 11.41 13.76 5.18
C LEU A 53 10.75 15.01 4.63
N ASP A 54 9.76 15.62 5.27
CA ASP A 54 8.95 16.72 4.72
C ASP A 54 8.46 16.40 3.29
N CYS A 55 7.68 15.33 3.18
CA CYS A 55 7.19 14.80 1.90
C CYS A 55 5.76 14.27 2.01
N ARG A 56 5.16 13.92 0.87
CA ARG A 56 3.81 13.34 0.82
C ARG A 56 3.85 11.82 0.99
N VAL A 57 2.70 11.20 1.21
CA VAL A 57 2.60 9.74 1.43
C VAL A 57 3.07 8.95 0.20
N GLU A 58 2.74 9.45 -1.00
CA GLU A 58 3.17 8.87 -2.28
C GLU A 58 4.67 9.02 -2.56
N ASP A 59 5.39 9.82 -1.78
CA ASP A 59 6.86 9.88 -1.82
C ASP A 59 7.51 8.80 -0.95
N VAL A 60 6.72 8.11 -0.11
CA VAL A 60 7.17 7.04 0.79
C VAL A 60 6.80 5.66 0.24
N MET A 61 5.57 5.50 -0.26
CA MET A 61 5.06 4.20 -0.64
C MET A 61 4.12 4.22 -1.84
N GLU A 62 4.01 3.08 -2.51
CA GLU A 62 3.03 2.83 -3.56
C GLU A 62 2.43 1.43 -3.42
N ILE A 63 1.25 1.25 -4.00
CA ILE A 63 0.58 -0.04 -4.11
C ILE A 63 0.67 -0.47 -5.58
N VAL A 64 1.34 -1.59 -5.81
CA VAL A 64 1.50 -2.21 -7.14
C VAL A 64 0.65 -3.46 -7.17
N PHE A 65 -0.31 -3.53 -8.08
CA PHE A 65 -1.11 -4.73 -8.32
C PHE A 65 -0.32 -5.68 -9.23
N ASP A 66 -0.41 -6.99 -8.99
CA ASP A 66 0.05 -7.96 -9.97
C ASP A 66 -0.85 -7.84 -11.21
N GLU A 67 -0.32 -8.08 -12.41
CA GLU A 67 -1.13 -8.12 -13.64
C GLU A 67 -2.22 -9.21 -13.57
N ASN A 68 -2.00 -10.21 -12.72
CA ASN A 68 -2.94 -11.30 -12.46
C ASN A 68 -3.89 -11.03 -11.27
N GLU A 69 -3.74 -9.90 -10.56
CA GLU A 69 -4.63 -9.51 -9.46
C GLU A 69 -5.80 -8.66 -10.00
N GLU A 70 -7.02 -9.21 -9.97
CA GLU A 70 -8.21 -8.42 -10.27
C GLU A 70 -8.43 -7.32 -9.23
N PRO A 71 -8.76 -6.09 -9.64
CA PRO A 71 -9.14 -5.03 -8.71
C PRO A 71 -10.34 -5.45 -7.87
N LEU A 72 -10.28 -5.20 -6.56
CA LEU A 72 -11.40 -5.45 -5.65
C LEU A 72 -12.67 -4.63 -6.00
N TRP A 73 -12.52 -3.60 -6.82
CA TRP A 73 -13.62 -2.83 -7.37
C TRP A 73 -13.37 -2.57 -8.87
N SER A 74 -14.35 -2.97 -9.69
CA SER A 74 -14.45 -2.65 -11.10
C SER A 74 -15.91 -2.26 -11.37
N PRO A 75 -16.20 -1.16 -12.07
CA PRO A 75 -17.58 -0.76 -12.38
C PRO A 75 -18.41 -1.89 -13.02
N GLY A 76 -17.79 -2.72 -13.89
CA GLY A 76 -18.46 -3.84 -14.54
C GLY A 76 -18.78 -5.04 -13.62
N LEU A 77 -17.99 -5.28 -12.57
CA LEU A 77 -18.17 -6.42 -11.67
C LEU A 77 -19.42 -6.26 -10.77
N GLU A 78 -19.80 -5.02 -10.45
CA GLU A 78 -21.01 -4.75 -9.66
C GLU A 78 -22.27 -5.08 -10.46
N GLU A 79 -22.29 -4.75 -11.76
CA GLU A 79 -23.39 -5.07 -12.67
C GLU A 79 -23.50 -6.59 -12.91
N GLU A 80 -22.37 -7.29 -13.06
CA GLU A 80 -22.34 -8.75 -13.22
C GLU A 80 -22.85 -9.47 -11.97
N ARG A 81 -22.41 -9.05 -10.77
CA ARG A 81 -22.91 -9.61 -9.50
C ARG A 81 -24.41 -9.36 -9.29
N GLN A 82 -24.95 -8.25 -9.80
CA GLN A 82 -26.39 -7.99 -9.77
C GLN A 82 -27.15 -8.90 -10.73
N LYS A 83 -26.62 -9.10 -11.95
CA LYS A 83 -27.20 -10.00 -12.96
C LYS A 83 -27.24 -11.45 -12.48
N GLU A 84 -26.16 -11.95 -11.86
CA GLU A 84 -26.11 -13.31 -11.30
C GLU A 84 -27.13 -13.51 -10.16
N LYS A 85 -27.18 -12.59 -9.21
CA LYS A 85 -28.17 -12.64 -8.11
C LYS A 85 -29.61 -12.61 -8.62
N GLU A 86 -29.88 -11.86 -9.68
CA GLU A 86 -31.22 -11.82 -10.29
C GLU A 86 -31.54 -13.14 -11.03
N LEU A 87 -30.54 -13.74 -11.68
CA LEU A 87 -30.67 -15.04 -12.35
C LEU A 87 -30.93 -16.18 -11.34
N GLU A 88 -30.21 -16.20 -10.22
CA GLU A 88 -30.44 -17.18 -9.13
C GLU A 88 -31.83 -17.02 -8.51
N ARG A 89 -32.27 -15.79 -8.26
CA ARG A 89 -33.64 -15.50 -7.78
C ARG A 89 -34.71 -15.99 -8.75
N LYS A 90 -34.46 -15.90 -10.06
CA LYS A 90 -35.36 -16.41 -11.11
C LYS A 90 -35.39 -17.94 -11.13
N LYS A 91 -34.24 -18.60 -10.97
CA LYS A 91 -34.14 -20.08 -10.89
C LYS A 91 -34.86 -20.65 -9.67
N ASN A 92 -34.74 -20.02 -8.50
CA ASN A 92 -35.38 -20.49 -7.26
C ASN A 92 -36.91 -20.27 -7.19
N ARG A 93 -37.51 -19.59 -8.18
CA ARG A 93 -38.98 -19.42 -8.27
C ARG A 93 -39.64 -20.42 -9.21
N GLN A 94 -38.86 -21.23 -9.94
CA GLN A 94 -39.36 -22.19 -10.95
C GLN A 94 -39.23 -23.66 -10.49
N GLY A 95 -38.77 -23.92 -9.27
CA GLY A 95 -38.85 -25.22 -8.60
C GLY A 95 -39.76 -25.12 -7.39
#